data_AF-A0A6A5VZ94-F1
#
_entry.id   AF-A0A6A5VZ94-F1
#
_cell.length_a   1.000
_cell.length_b   1.000
_cell.length_c   1.000
_cell.angle_alpha   90.00
_cell.angle_beta   90.00
_cell.angle_gamma   90.00
#
_symmetry.space_group_name_H-M   'P 1'
#
loop_
_entity.id
_entity.type
_entity.pdbx_description
1 polymer ?
#
loop_
_entity_poly.entity_id
_entity_poly.type
_entity_poly.pdbx_seq_one_letter_code
_entity_poly.pdbx_strand_id
1 'polypeptide(L)'
;MAEKGPTPNPDALGIQRGDYNRNLAGPLLLGVGKLISIPLQHWVITSHPLSSFGIPHPPTDGSVTLPLFGAQPLLPTLFLGMTLTLILKQNAWLWGYCAERLTLPFAVFGVIVPAIYECLCALVFTAAGANPLWRREFLYAGAALHFLAAATELACEVDRARFKRRKESRGRLYKGGAFGVVRHPNYACNVVYGTAYGFAAGGPGFAVFS
;
A
#
# COMPACT_ATOMS: atom_id res chain seq x y z
N MET A 1 -32.30 -28.56 17.33
CA MET A 1 -32.18 -27.11 17.14
C MET A 1 -30.78 -26.72 17.57
N ALA A 2 -29.92 -26.28 16.65
CA ALA A 2 -28.59 -25.80 17.03
C ALA A 2 -28.75 -24.43 17.69
N GLU A 3 -28.32 -24.32 18.95
CA GLU A 3 -28.28 -23.07 19.71
C GLU A 3 -27.44 -22.06 18.93
N LYS A 4 -28.07 -20.96 18.51
CA LYS A 4 -27.39 -19.89 17.80
C LYS A 4 -26.51 -19.19 18.83
N GLY A 5 -25.22 -19.56 18.87
CA GLY A 5 -24.24 -18.95 19.75
C GLY A 5 -24.28 -17.41 19.66
N PRO A 6 -23.86 -16.70 20.72
CA PRO A 6 -23.96 -15.26 20.80
C PRO A 6 -23.37 -14.61 19.55
N THR A 7 -24.16 -13.79 18.86
CA THR A 7 -23.67 -13.01 17.73
C THR A 7 -22.56 -12.10 18.23
N PRO A 8 -21.33 -12.19 17.68
CA PRO A 8 -20.23 -11.33 18.10
C PRO A 8 -20.67 -9.86 18.01
N ASN A 9 -20.38 -9.09 19.05
CA ASN A 9 -20.67 -7.66 19.04
C ASN A 9 -19.90 -7.02 17.88
N PRO A 10 -20.55 -6.35 16.91
CA PRO A 10 -19.85 -5.77 15.77
C PRO A 10 -18.78 -4.78 16.24
N ASP A 11 -17.53 -4.99 15.82
CA ASP A 11 -16.43 -4.10 16.12
C ASP A 11 -16.70 -2.72 15.50
N ALA A 12 -17.03 -1.73 16.32
CA ALA A 12 -17.38 -0.38 15.88
C ALA A 12 -16.24 0.34 15.13
N LEU A 13 -14.99 -0.15 15.24
CA LEU A 13 -13.80 0.49 14.68
C LEU A 13 -13.38 -0.12 13.33
N GLY A 14 -13.84 -1.32 13.00
CA GLY A 14 -13.37 -2.11 11.87
C GLY A 14 -14.31 -2.14 10.66
N ILE A 15 -13.97 -3.00 9.69
CA ILE A 15 -14.87 -3.38 8.59
C ILE A 15 -15.99 -4.24 9.18
N GLN A 16 -17.23 -3.88 8.89
CA GLN A 16 -18.42 -4.58 9.40
C GLN A 16 -18.66 -5.87 8.63
N ARG A 17 -18.13 -6.98 9.16
CA ARG A 17 -18.22 -8.30 8.51
C ARG A 17 -19.68 -8.74 8.39
N GLY A 18 -20.08 -9.13 7.18
CA GLY A 18 -21.46 -9.55 6.89
C GLY A 18 -22.49 -8.42 6.79
N ASP A 19 -22.11 -7.15 7.04
CA ASP A 19 -22.94 -5.99 6.73
C ASP A 19 -22.64 -5.51 5.31
N TYR A 20 -23.61 -5.72 4.41
CA TYR A 20 -23.54 -5.33 3.00
C TYR A 20 -24.30 -4.03 2.70
N ASN A 21 -24.69 -3.28 3.74
CA ASN A 21 -25.31 -1.98 3.56
C ASN A 21 -24.32 -0.99 2.94
N ARG A 22 -24.81 -0.22 1.97
CA ARG A 22 -23.99 0.78 1.29
C ARG A 22 -23.85 2.03 2.17
N ASN A 23 -22.61 2.36 2.49
CA ASN A 23 -22.22 3.67 3.03
C ASN A 23 -21.08 4.22 2.16
N LEU A 24 -21.22 5.47 1.70
CA LEU A 24 -20.21 6.11 0.87
C LEU A 24 -19.15 6.88 1.67
N ALA A 25 -19.45 7.28 2.91
CA ALA A 25 -18.56 8.16 3.67
C ALA A 25 -17.19 7.51 3.96
N GLY A 26 -17.18 6.27 4.45
CA GLY A 26 -15.94 5.52 4.72
C GLY A 26 -15.10 5.28 3.45
N PRO A 27 -15.68 4.73 2.37
CA PRO A 27 -14.98 4.59 1.11
C PRO A 27 -14.47 5.90 0.52
N LEU A 28 -15.29 6.96 0.46
CA LEU A 28 -14.84 8.24 -0.08
C LEU A 28 -13.66 8.82 0.71
N LEU A 29 -13.75 8.79 2.05
CA LEU A 29 -12.65 9.24 2.90
C LEU A 29 -11.37 8.42 2.64
N LEU A 30 -11.48 7.09 2.59
CA LEU A 30 -10.32 6.23 2.39
C LEU A 30 -9.71 6.38 0.99
N GLY A 31 -10.54 6.37 -0.05
CA GLY A 31 -10.12 6.43 -1.45
C GLY A 31 -9.50 7.78 -1.81
N VAL A 32 -10.18 8.89 -1.46
CA VAL A 32 -9.68 10.25 -1.72
C VAL A 32 -8.59 10.62 -0.74
N GLY A 33 -8.76 10.33 0.54
CA GLY A 33 -7.79 10.68 1.57
C GLY A 33 -6.42 10.07 1.32
N LYS A 34 -6.34 8.85 0.77
CA LYS A 34 -5.05 8.22 0.45
C LYS A 34 -4.25 8.97 -0.62
N LEU A 35 -4.91 9.76 -1.48
CA LEU A 35 -4.24 10.58 -2.51
C LEU A 35 -3.31 11.62 -1.90
N ILE A 36 -3.52 12.04 -0.63
CA ILE A 36 -2.66 13.01 0.06
C ILE A 36 -1.22 12.50 0.25
N SER A 37 -1.01 11.18 0.18
CA SER A 37 0.29 10.60 0.47
C SER A 37 1.36 10.95 -0.56
N ILE A 38 0.97 11.13 -1.84
CA ILE A 38 1.90 11.54 -2.91
C ILE A 38 2.40 12.98 -2.70
N PRO A 39 1.54 14.01 -2.58
CA PRO A 39 2.02 15.38 -2.36
C PRO A 39 2.78 15.53 -1.05
N LEU A 40 2.40 14.81 0.01
CA LEU A 40 3.16 14.84 1.27
C LEU A 40 4.56 14.26 1.11
N GLN A 41 4.71 13.08 0.49
CA GLN A 41 6.03 12.51 0.26
C GLN A 41 6.87 13.35 -0.69
N HIS A 42 6.27 13.86 -1.76
CA HIS A 42 6.94 14.76 -2.69
C HIS A 42 7.44 16.01 -1.95
N TRP A 43 6.64 16.58 -1.06
CA TRP A 43 7.05 17.70 -0.20
C TRP A 43 8.20 17.32 0.73
N VAL A 44 8.17 16.15 1.38
CA VAL A 44 9.28 15.68 2.24
C VAL A 44 10.57 15.55 1.44
N ILE A 45 10.50 14.97 0.24
CA ILE A 45 11.68 14.76 -0.62
C ILE A 45 12.25 16.09 -1.13
N THR A 46 11.39 17.01 -1.56
CA THR A 46 11.81 18.30 -2.17
C THR A 46 12.20 19.36 -1.16
N SER A 47 11.52 19.43 -0.01
CA SER A 47 11.89 20.34 1.08
C SER A 47 13.19 19.93 1.77
N HIS A 48 13.56 18.64 1.66
CA HIS A 48 14.77 18.05 2.23
C HIS A 48 15.03 18.54 3.67
N PRO A 49 14.15 18.20 4.63
CA PRO A 49 14.21 18.74 5.98
C PRO A 49 15.50 18.39 6.74
N LEU A 50 16.21 17.37 6.26
CA LEU A 50 17.49 16.91 6.81
C LEU A 50 18.69 17.77 6.39
N SER A 51 18.51 18.68 5.43
CA SER A 51 19.54 19.67 5.03
C SER A 51 20.05 20.50 6.22
N SER A 52 19.18 20.86 7.15
CA SER A 52 19.52 21.58 8.39
C SER A 52 20.53 20.84 9.28
N PHE A 53 20.67 19.52 9.11
CA PHE A 53 21.63 18.68 9.81
C PHE A 53 22.88 18.36 8.97
N GLY A 54 23.08 19.03 7.83
CA GLY A 54 24.22 18.80 6.94
C GLY A 54 24.11 17.51 6.10
N ILE A 55 22.93 16.89 6.04
CA ILE A 55 22.71 15.67 5.23
C ILE A 55 22.61 16.09 3.74
N PRO A 56 23.38 15.44 2.83
CA PRO A 56 23.32 15.71 1.39
C PRO A 56 21.92 15.52 0.81
N HIS A 57 21.67 16.15 -0.34
CA HIS A 57 20.39 15.99 -1.05
C HIS A 57 20.10 14.52 -1.41
N PRO A 58 18.81 14.15 -1.51
CA PRO A 58 18.41 12.82 -1.93
C PRO A 58 19.04 12.42 -3.28
N PRO A 59 19.26 11.11 -3.51
CA PRO A 59 19.68 10.61 -4.81
C PRO A 59 18.69 10.98 -5.93
N THR A 60 19.18 11.59 -7.01
CA THR A 60 18.35 12.08 -8.14
C THR A 60 18.75 11.54 -9.51
N ASP A 61 19.69 10.59 -9.57
CA ASP A 61 20.32 10.10 -10.82
C ASP A 61 19.35 9.83 -12.00
N GLY A 62 19.60 10.48 -13.12
CA GLY A 62 18.81 10.28 -14.35
C GLY A 62 17.45 11.02 -14.34
N SER A 63 16.77 10.97 -15.48
CA SER A 63 15.53 11.72 -15.69
C SER A 63 14.49 10.89 -16.40
N VAL A 64 13.22 11.08 -16.03
CA VAL A 64 12.07 10.53 -16.74
C VAL A 64 11.14 11.66 -17.14
N THR A 65 10.65 11.64 -18.39
CA THR A 65 9.70 12.65 -18.87
C THR A 65 8.28 12.13 -18.67
N LEU A 66 7.51 12.82 -17.83
CA LEU A 66 6.09 12.52 -17.61
C LEU A 66 5.22 13.42 -18.49
N PRO A 67 4.15 12.90 -19.12
CA PRO A 67 3.32 13.68 -20.04
C PRO A 67 2.73 14.98 -19.46
N LEU A 68 2.46 15.02 -18.15
CA LEU A 68 1.84 16.16 -17.46
C LEU A 68 2.82 17.00 -16.63
N PHE A 69 4.04 16.50 -16.39
CA PHE A 69 4.97 17.10 -15.42
C PHE A 69 6.37 17.37 -16.01
N GLY A 70 6.59 17.07 -17.29
CA GLY A 70 7.88 17.27 -17.95
C GLY A 70 8.97 16.37 -17.40
N ALA A 71 10.23 16.82 -17.49
CA ALA A 71 11.39 16.07 -17.00
C ALA A 71 11.41 16.08 -15.46
N GLN A 72 11.42 14.89 -14.87
CA GLN A 72 11.46 14.68 -13.42
C GLN A 72 12.67 13.80 -13.06
N PRO A 73 13.26 13.97 -11.86
CA PRO A 73 14.31 13.08 -11.37
C PRO A 73 13.81 11.64 -11.29
N LEU A 74 14.55 10.69 -11.87
CA LEU A 74 14.09 9.32 -12.03
C LEU A 74 13.84 8.62 -10.69
N LEU A 75 14.80 8.71 -9.76
CA LEU A 75 14.76 7.95 -8.50
C LEU A 75 13.58 8.39 -7.59
N PRO A 76 13.41 9.69 -7.27
CA PRO A 76 12.23 10.17 -6.56
C PRO A 76 10.91 9.81 -7.25
N THR A 77 10.87 9.91 -8.59
CA THR A 77 9.66 9.59 -9.36
C THR A 77 9.30 8.12 -9.25
N LEU A 78 10.30 7.22 -9.33
CA LEU A 78 10.11 5.79 -9.16
C LEU A 78 9.62 5.46 -7.74
N PHE A 79 10.20 6.08 -6.72
CA PHE A 79 9.80 5.90 -5.32
C PHE A 79 8.35 6.35 -5.09
N LEU A 80 7.96 7.52 -5.59
CA LEU A 80 6.57 7.98 -5.56
C LEU A 80 5.62 7.05 -6.35
N GLY A 81 6.11 6.44 -7.43
CA GLY A 81 5.39 5.43 -8.20
C GLY A 81 5.03 4.17 -7.40
N MET A 82 5.87 3.78 -6.44
CA MET A 82 5.57 2.69 -5.50
C MET A 82 4.35 3.05 -4.64
N THR A 83 4.30 4.26 -4.08
CA THR A 83 3.10 4.74 -3.36
C THR A 83 1.87 4.79 -4.25
N LEU A 84 2.01 5.30 -5.49
CA LEU A 84 0.91 5.35 -6.43
C LEU A 84 0.32 3.95 -6.68
N THR A 85 1.16 2.92 -6.76
CA THR A 85 0.70 1.54 -6.93
C THR A 85 -0.16 1.08 -5.76
N LEU A 86 0.22 1.38 -4.52
CA LEU A 86 -0.59 1.06 -3.34
C LEU A 86 -1.93 1.81 -3.34
N ILE A 87 -1.93 3.09 -3.73
CA ILE A 87 -3.16 3.90 -3.87
C ILE A 87 -4.10 3.29 -4.90
N LEU A 88 -3.58 2.92 -6.08
CA LEU A 88 -4.36 2.32 -7.15
C LEU A 88 -4.93 0.97 -6.72
N LYS A 89 -4.11 0.12 -6.09
CA LYS A 89 -4.53 -1.18 -5.55
C LYS A 89 -5.63 -1.00 -4.49
N GLN A 90 -5.44 -0.10 -3.54
CA GLN A 90 -6.40 0.19 -2.48
C GLN A 90 -7.75 0.65 -3.06
N ASN A 91 -7.71 1.53 -4.07
CA ASN A 91 -8.92 2.00 -4.75
C ASN A 91 -9.57 0.88 -5.57
N ALA A 92 -8.80 0.02 -6.23
CA ALA A 92 -9.33 -1.15 -6.94
C ALA A 92 -10.06 -2.11 -6.00
N TRP A 93 -9.49 -2.37 -4.81
CA TRP A 93 -10.18 -3.13 -3.75
C TRP A 93 -11.46 -2.44 -3.31
N LEU A 94 -11.35 -1.16 -2.94
CA LEU A 94 -12.42 -0.39 -2.35
C LEU A 94 -13.65 -0.28 -3.26
N TRP A 95 -13.44 0.04 -4.54
CA TRP A 95 -14.51 0.27 -5.51
C TRP A 95 -14.90 -0.97 -6.29
N GLY A 96 -13.99 -1.94 -6.44
CA GLY A 96 -14.21 -3.11 -7.27
C GLY A 96 -14.88 -4.27 -6.53
N TYR A 97 -14.41 -4.60 -5.33
CA TYR A 97 -14.80 -5.85 -4.67
C TYR A 97 -14.88 -5.81 -3.14
N CYS A 98 -14.72 -4.63 -2.53
CA CYS A 98 -15.11 -4.42 -1.15
C CYS A 98 -16.64 -4.36 -1.05
N ALA A 99 -17.23 -5.44 -0.54
CA ALA A 99 -18.68 -5.57 -0.40
C ALA A 99 -19.17 -5.22 1.01
N GLU A 100 -18.29 -5.27 2.00
CA GLU A 100 -18.61 -5.06 3.40
C GLU A 100 -18.49 -3.58 3.76
N ARG A 101 -19.37 -3.12 4.66
CA ARG A 101 -19.41 -1.73 5.07
C ARG A 101 -18.13 -1.33 5.80
N LEU A 102 -17.48 -0.28 5.31
CA LEU A 102 -16.39 0.40 6.01
C LEU A 102 -16.93 1.43 7.01
N THR A 103 -16.37 1.42 8.21
CA THR A 103 -16.61 2.45 9.22
C THR A 103 -15.70 3.67 8.99
N LEU A 104 -16.12 4.82 9.53
CA LEU A 104 -15.34 6.04 9.45
C LEU A 104 -14.01 5.96 10.23
N PRO A 105 -13.96 5.39 11.46
CA PRO A 105 -12.69 5.21 12.18
C PRO A 105 -11.69 4.36 11.40
N PHE A 106 -12.13 3.27 10.77
CA PHE A 106 -11.25 2.46 9.92
C PHE A 106 -10.70 3.27 8.74
N ALA A 107 -11.54 4.08 8.09
CA ALA A 107 -11.11 4.93 6.98
C ALA A 107 -10.09 5.99 7.42
N VAL A 108 -10.30 6.65 8.58
CA VAL A 108 -9.34 7.60 9.17
C VAL A 108 -8.01 6.91 9.44
N PHE A 109 -8.03 5.74 10.10
CA PHE A 109 -6.82 4.95 10.36
C PHE A 109 -6.09 4.57 9.06
N GLY A 110 -6.85 4.09 8.06
CA GLY A 110 -6.34 3.70 6.75
C GLY A 110 -5.81 4.84 5.88
N VAL A 111 -6.06 6.10 6.26
CA VAL A 111 -5.44 7.28 5.64
C VAL A 111 -4.21 7.72 6.43
N ILE A 112 -4.37 7.96 7.73
CA ILE A 112 -3.33 8.59 8.56
C ILE A 112 -2.11 7.69 8.74
N VAL A 113 -2.31 6.46 9.18
CA VAL A 113 -1.19 5.57 9.54
C VAL A 113 -0.30 5.26 8.34
N PRO A 114 -0.84 4.84 7.17
CA PRO A 114 0.03 4.61 6.04
C PRO A 114 0.62 5.92 5.47
N ALA A 115 -0.05 7.08 5.58
CA ALA A 115 0.59 8.36 5.21
C ALA A 115 1.80 8.68 6.11
N ILE A 116 1.71 8.44 7.42
CA ILE A 116 2.86 8.59 8.34
C ILE A 116 3.99 7.65 7.93
N TYR A 117 3.69 6.36 7.74
CA TYR A 117 4.69 5.36 7.34
C TYR A 117 5.38 5.73 6.03
N GLU A 118 4.60 6.14 5.03
CA GLU A 118 5.11 6.53 3.71
C GLU A 118 5.97 7.80 3.79
N CYS A 119 5.59 8.79 4.61
CA CYS A 119 6.41 9.97 4.87
C CYS A 119 7.70 9.66 5.63
N LEU A 120 7.67 8.73 6.59
CA LEU A 120 8.87 8.25 7.28
C LEU A 120 9.83 7.57 6.30
N CYS A 121 9.31 6.74 5.40
CA CYS A 121 10.12 6.12 4.36
C CYS A 121 10.68 7.17 3.38
N ALA A 122 9.91 8.20 3.02
CA ALA A 122 10.42 9.32 2.22
C ALA A 122 11.54 10.09 2.93
N LEU A 123 11.44 10.29 4.24
CA LEU A 123 12.50 10.91 5.06
C LEU A 123 13.76 10.03 5.12
N VAL A 124 13.61 8.72 5.20
CA VAL A 124 14.74 7.78 5.12
C VAL A 124 15.39 7.81 3.75
N PHE A 125 14.57 7.90 2.69
CA PHE A 125 15.06 8.05 1.32
C PHE A 125 15.83 9.37 1.13
N THR A 126 15.43 10.48 1.78
CA THR A 126 16.24 11.71 1.74
C THR A 126 17.58 11.57 2.45
N ALA A 127 17.66 10.74 3.49
CA ALA A 127 18.91 10.40 4.15
C ALA A 127 19.81 9.45 3.35
N ALA A 128 19.30 8.81 2.27
CA ALA A 128 20.04 7.83 1.49
C ALA A 128 21.34 8.39 0.89
N GLY A 129 21.39 9.69 0.56
CA GLY A 129 22.59 10.36 0.06
C GLY A 129 23.75 10.44 1.07
N ALA A 130 23.46 10.35 2.37
CA ALA A 130 24.47 10.28 3.42
C ALA A 130 24.90 8.84 3.74
N ASN A 131 24.15 7.83 3.28
CA ASN A 131 24.38 6.45 3.66
C ASN A 131 25.37 5.78 2.68
N PRO A 132 26.61 5.48 3.10
CA PRO A 132 27.61 4.87 2.21
C PRO A 132 27.26 3.44 1.79
N LEU A 133 26.33 2.79 2.50
CA LEU A 133 25.86 1.45 2.17
C LEU A 133 24.68 1.47 1.19
N TRP A 134 23.98 2.60 1.05
CA TRP A 134 22.84 2.69 0.15
C TRP A 134 23.32 2.71 -1.31
N ARG A 135 22.56 2.03 -2.17
CA ARG A 135 22.85 1.94 -3.59
C ARG A 135 21.55 2.08 -4.39
N ARG A 136 21.62 2.72 -5.56
CA ARG A 136 20.46 2.88 -6.46
C ARG A 136 19.85 1.55 -6.88
N GLU A 137 20.66 0.49 -6.94
CA GLU A 137 20.21 -0.87 -7.26
C GLU A 137 19.19 -1.39 -6.22
N PHE A 138 19.24 -0.90 -4.97
CA PHE A 138 18.26 -1.26 -3.95
C PHE A 138 16.88 -0.66 -4.24
N LEU A 139 16.84 0.58 -4.73
CA LEU A 139 15.58 1.18 -5.18
C LEU A 139 15.00 0.39 -6.35
N TYR A 140 15.80 0.01 -7.35
CA TYR A 140 15.30 -0.77 -8.49
C TYR A 140 14.79 -2.15 -8.09
N ALA A 141 15.57 -2.89 -7.28
CA ALA A 141 15.16 -4.21 -6.80
C ALA A 141 13.93 -4.13 -5.89
N GLY A 142 13.89 -3.16 -4.98
CA GLY A 142 12.76 -2.90 -4.10
C GLY A 142 11.50 -2.50 -4.88
N ALA A 143 11.62 -1.60 -5.86
CA ALA A 143 10.51 -1.22 -6.74
C ALA A 143 9.98 -2.42 -7.54
N ALA A 144 10.87 -3.21 -8.15
CA ALA A 144 10.47 -4.40 -8.91
C ALA A 144 9.71 -5.41 -8.03
N LEU A 145 10.24 -5.72 -6.84
CA LEU A 145 9.60 -6.64 -5.90
C LEU A 145 8.27 -6.08 -5.38
N HIS A 146 8.22 -4.79 -5.09
CA HIS A 146 7.02 -4.09 -4.64
C HIS A 146 5.89 -4.15 -5.68
N PHE A 147 6.18 -3.80 -6.94
CA PHE A 147 5.21 -3.86 -8.02
C PHE A 147 4.73 -5.30 -8.28
N LEU A 148 5.65 -6.27 -8.28
CA LEU A 148 5.30 -7.68 -8.47
C LEU A 148 4.40 -8.19 -7.35
N ALA A 149 4.73 -7.90 -6.09
CA ALA A 149 3.93 -8.32 -4.94
C ALA A 149 2.55 -7.65 -4.92
N ALA A 150 2.47 -6.34 -5.21
CA ALA A 150 1.20 -5.64 -5.32
C ALA A 150 0.32 -6.18 -6.46
N ALA A 151 0.90 -6.48 -7.62
CA ALA A 151 0.19 -7.10 -8.74
C ALA A 151 -0.29 -8.51 -8.40
N THR A 152 0.54 -9.31 -7.74
CA THR A 152 0.22 -10.68 -7.31
C THR A 152 -0.94 -10.68 -6.31
N GLU A 153 -0.90 -9.80 -5.31
CA GLU A 153 -1.99 -9.64 -4.36
C GLU A 153 -3.30 -9.26 -5.05
N LEU A 154 -3.25 -8.27 -5.95
CA LEU A 154 -4.41 -7.81 -6.69
C LEU A 154 -5.01 -8.93 -7.53
N ALA A 155 -4.19 -9.71 -8.23
CA ALA A 155 -4.63 -10.87 -9.00
C ALA A 155 -5.33 -11.92 -8.12
N CYS A 156 -4.72 -12.25 -6.98
CA CYS A 156 -5.31 -13.19 -6.02
C CYS A 156 -6.68 -12.71 -5.51
N GLU A 157 -6.78 -11.43 -5.19
CA GLU A 157 -8.02 -10.82 -4.71
C GLU A 157 -9.11 -10.76 -5.78
N VAL A 158 -8.75 -10.44 -7.03
CA VAL A 158 -9.67 -10.45 -8.17
C VAL A 158 -10.21 -11.86 -8.41
N ASP A 159 -9.37 -12.88 -8.37
CA ASP A 159 -9.80 -14.27 -8.54
C ASP A 159 -10.74 -14.72 -7.41
N ARG A 160 -10.41 -14.36 -6.16
CA ARG A 160 -11.27 -14.60 -5.00
C ARG A 160 -12.61 -13.88 -5.13
N ALA A 161 -12.61 -12.62 -5.57
CA ALA A 161 -13.82 -11.83 -5.77
C ALA A 161 -14.71 -12.43 -6.86
N ARG A 162 -14.11 -12.83 -7.99
CA ARG A 162 -14.81 -13.51 -9.10
C ARG A 162 -15.46 -14.82 -8.66
N PHE A 163 -14.75 -15.62 -7.86
CA PHE A 163 -15.29 -16.86 -7.29
C PHE A 163 -16.49 -16.56 -6.37
N LYS A 164 -16.33 -15.64 -5.41
CA LYS A 164 -17.39 -15.29 -4.44
C LYS A 164 -18.65 -14.69 -5.09
N ARG A 165 -18.53 -14.11 -6.29
CA ARG A 165 -19.67 -13.55 -7.03
C ARG A 165 -20.59 -14.61 -7.65
N ARG A 166 -20.12 -15.86 -7.80
CA ARG A 166 -20.92 -16.96 -8.38
C ARG A 166 -21.92 -17.48 -7.36
N LYS A 167 -23.18 -17.64 -7.77
CA LYS A 167 -24.25 -18.18 -6.89
C LYS A 167 -23.89 -19.58 -6.36
N GLU A 168 -23.30 -20.41 -7.20
CA GLU A 168 -22.86 -21.79 -6.88
C GLU A 168 -21.72 -21.86 -5.85
N SER A 169 -20.98 -20.76 -5.67
CA SER A 169 -19.84 -20.68 -4.76
C SER A 169 -20.21 -20.10 -3.40
N ARG A 170 -21.50 -19.78 -3.16
CA ARG A 170 -21.98 -19.26 -1.87
C ARG A 170 -21.67 -20.24 -0.74
N GLY A 171 -21.07 -19.73 0.33
CA GLY A 171 -20.67 -20.52 1.49
C GLY A 171 -19.45 -21.42 1.28
N ARG A 172 -18.85 -21.44 0.07
CA ARG A 172 -17.66 -22.25 -0.22
C ARG A 172 -16.39 -21.41 -0.05
N LEU A 173 -15.33 -22.06 0.42
CA LEU A 173 -14.01 -21.46 0.50
C LEU A 173 -13.34 -21.49 -0.88
N TYR A 174 -12.76 -20.37 -1.29
CA TYR A 174 -11.91 -20.32 -2.49
C TYR A 174 -10.57 -21.00 -2.20
N LYS A 175 -10.18 -21.98 -3.03
CA LYS A 175 -8.92 -22.74 -2.91
C LYS A 175 -8.09 -22.73 -4.20
N GLY A 176 -8.42 -21.84 -5.15
CA GLY A 176 -7.71 -21.72 -6.42
C GLY A 176 -6.50 -20.79 -6.32
N GLY A 177 -5.62 -20.85 -7.33
CA GLY A 177 -4.44 -19.98 -7.42
C GLY A 177 -3.57 -20.03 -6.16
N ALA A 178 -3.08 -18.88 -5.72
CA ALA A 178 -2.24 -18.79 -4.52
C ALA A 178 -2.95 -19.20 -3.22
N PHE A 179 -4.29 -19.14 -3.17
CA PHE A 179 -5.07 -19.62 -2.02
C PHE A 179 -5.07 -21.16 -1.91
N GLY A 180 -4.65 -21.88 -2.95
CA GLY A 180 -4.41 -23.32 -2.89
C GLY A 180 -3.08 -23.69 -2.22
N VAL A 181 -2.14 -22.75 -2.14
CA VAL A 181 -0.80 -22.97 -1.55
C VAL A 181 -0.74 -22.44 -0.13
N VAL A 182 -1.27 -21.24 0.11
CA VAL A 182 -1.26 -20.58 1.42
C VAL A 182 -2.64 -20.06 1.80
N ARG A 183 -2.94 -20.01 3.09
CA ARG A 183 -4.24 -19.52 3.61
C ARG A 183 -4.48 -18.04 3.32
N HIS A 184 -3.41 -17.25 3.30
CA HIS A 184 -3.46 -15.80 3.17
C HIS A 184 -2.38 -15.26 2.23
N PRO A 185 -2.47 -15.53 0.92
CA PRO A 185 -1.50 -15.03 -0.06
C PRO A 185 -1.48 -13.50 -0.09
N ASN A 186 -2.63 -12.87 0.18
CA ASN A 186 -2.76 -11.42 0.26
C ASN A 186 -1.91 -10.83 1.41
N TYR A 187 -1.95 -11.43 2.60
CA TYR A 187 -1.10 -10.97 3.72
C TYR A 187 0.38 -11.23 3.45
N ALA A 188 0.74 -12.35 2.82
CA ALA A 188 2.11 -12.62 2.41
C ALA A 188 2.63 -11.53 1.46
N CYS A 189 1.82 -11.15 0.45
CA CYS A 189 2.17 -10.05 -0.45
C CYS A 189 2.30 -8.72 0.30
N ASN A 190 1.44 -8.45 1.30
CA ASN A 190 1.52 -7.25 2.14
C ASN A 190 2.87 -7.09 2.84
N VAL A 191 3.37 -8.17 3.42
CA VAL A 191 4.71 -8.18 4.02
C VAL A 191 5.75 -7.89 2.94
N VAL A 192 5.70 -8.59 1.81
CA VAL A 192 6.70 -8.45 0.75
C VAL A 192 6.76 -7.04 0.18
N TYR A 193 5.64 -6.43 -0.21
CA TYR A 193 5.69 -5.08 -0.77
C TYR A 193 6.02 -4.02 0.29
N GLY A 194 5.68 -4.25 1.57
CA GLY A 194 6.03 -3.36 2.68
C GLY A 194 7.54 -3.34 2.94
N THR A 195 8.12 -4.53 3.09
CA THR A 195 9.56 -4.73 3.23
C THR A 195 10.32 -4.22 2.01
N ALA A 196 9.80 -4.44 0.79
CA ALA A 196 10.39 -3.93 -0.44
C ALA A 196 10.37 -2.39 -0.51
N TYR A 197 9.34 -1.75 0.06
CA TYR A 197 9.24 -0.29 0.16
C TYR A 197 10.33 0.28 1.06
N GLY A 198 10.52 -0.32 2.25
CA GLY A 198 11.63 0.05 3.15
C GLY A 198 13.00 -0.23 2.53
N PHE A 199 13.16 -1.39 1.89
CA PHE A 199 14.38 -1.75 1.18
C PHE A 199 14.77 -0.72 0.11
N ALA A 200 13.79 -0.25 -0.67
CA ALA A 200 13.98 0.81 -1.64
C ALA A 200 14.39 2.15 -1.00
N ALA A 201 13.79 2.49 0.14
CA ALA A 201 14.05 3.74 0.86
C ALA A 201 15.46 3.78 1.49
N GLY A 202 15.81 2.78 2.29
CA GLY A 202 16.98 2.80 3.17
C GLY A 202 17.96 1.63 3.01
N GLY A 203 17.69 0.70 2.10
CA GLY A 203 18.50 -0.51 1.89
C GLY A 203 18.18 -1.66 2.87
N PRO A 204 18.99 -2.74 2.86
CA PRO A 204 18.73 -3.96 3.61
C PRO A 204 18.51 -3.77 5.12
N GLY A 205 19.28 -2.87 5.75
CA GLY A 205 19.17 -2.61 7.18
C GLY A 205 17.83 -2.00 7.59
N PHE A 206 17.29 -1.08 6.78
CA PHE A 206 15.99 -0.48 7.03
C PHE A 206 14.84 -1.45 6.73
N ALA A 207 15.01 -2.30 5.72
CA ALA A 207 14.02 -3.31 5.35
C ALA A 207 13.65 -4.26 6.49
N VAL A 208 14.59 -4.56 7.41
CA VAL A 208 14.32 -5.43 8.58
C VAL A 208 13.29 -4.82 9.55
N PHE A 209 13.17 -3.49 9.57
CA PHE A 209 12.25 -2.76 10.43
C PHE A 209 10.96 -2.32 9.71
N SER A 210 10.77 -2.77 8.46
CA SER A 210 9.69 -2.38 7.54
C SER A 210 8.72 -3.54 7.26
#